data_AF-A0A432G1M0-F1
#
_entry.id   AF-A0A432G1M0-F1
#
_cell.length_a   1.000
_cell.length_b   1.000
_cell.length_c   1.000
_cell.angle_alpha   90.00
_cell.angle_beta   90.00
_cell.angle_gamma   90.00
#
_symmetry.space_group_name_H-M   'P 1'
#
loop_
_entity.id
_entity.type
_entity.pdbx_description
1 polymer ?
#
loop_
_entity_poly.entity_id
_entity_poly.type
_entity_poly.pdbx_seq_one_letter_code
_entity_poly.pdbx_strand_id
1 'polypeptide(L)' 'MTAGELPREVVLTDANLLRGGKLTDHKQLKIGARIARSGQPMAASGDLQSAEVVVDVPASEPVELVIDQVVP' A
#
# COMPACT_ATOMS: atom_id res chain seq x y z
N MET A 1 8.68 -3.30 9.39
CA MET A 1 8.50 -4.52 8.59
C MET A 1 9.70 -4.66 7.67
N THR A 2 10.21 -5.88 7.47
CA THR A 2 11.28 -6.23 6.54
C THR A 2 10.74 -7.13 5.42
N ALA A 3 11.47 -7.25 4.32
CA ALA A 3 11.07 -8.09 3.18
C ALA A 3 10.89 -9.58 3.55
N GLY A 4 11.62 -10.07 4.55
CA GLY A 4 11.53 -11.46 5.00
C GLY A 4 10.24 -11.83 5.73
N GLU A 5 9.40 -10.84 6.04
CA GLU A 5 8.12 -11.05 6.73
C GLU A 5 6.94 -11.23 5.75
N LEU A 6 7.20 -11.26 4.43
CA LEU A 6 6.20 -11.51 3.40
C LEU A 6 5.96 -13.02 3.17
N PRO A 7 4.74 -13.44 2.78
CA PRO A 7 3.54 -12.61 2.56
C PRO A 7 2.92 -12.13 3.88
N ARG A 8 2.38 -10.91 3.86
CA ARG A 8 1.80 -10.27 5.05
C ARG A 8 0.48 -9.60 4.74
N GLU A 9 -0.48 -9.79 5.64
CA GLU A 9 -1.76 -9.07 5.62
C GLU A 9 -1.66 -7.76 6.41
N VAL A 10 -2.19 -6.69 5.83
CA VAL A 10 -2.24 -5.35 6.43
C VAL A 10 -3.68 -4.87 6.44
N VAL A 11 -4.18 -4.49 7.61
CA VAL A 11 -5.51 -3.89 7.77
C VAL A 11 -5.37 -2.37 7.81
N LEU A 12 -5.97 -1.69 6.83
CA LEU A 12 -6.05 -0.23 6.82
C LEU A 12 -7.26 0.23 7.64
N THR A 13 -7.02 1.16 8.56
CA THR A 13 -8.02 1.77 9.43
C THR A 13 -7.90 3.30 9.35
N ASP A 14 -8.89 4.03 9.88
CA ASP A 14 -8.86 5.50 9.95
C ASP A 14 -7.58 6.03 10.67
N ALA A 15 -6.99 5.24 11.58
CA ALA A 15 -5.75 5.59 12.27
C ALA A 15 -4.51 5.63 11.35
N ASN A 16 -4.59 5.06 10.16
CA ASN A 16 -3.50 5.05 9.18
C ASN A 16 -3.52 6.27 8.25
N LEU A 17 -4.53 7.13 8.34
CA LEU A 17 -4.60 8.35 7.56
C LEU A 17 -3.62 9.41 8.08
N LEU A 18 -2.85 10.02 7.18
CA LEU A 18 -1.93 11.11 7.51
C LEU A 18 -2.66 12.42 7.86
N ARG A 19 -3.89 12.57 7.39
CA ARG A 19 -4.78 13.69 7.69
C ARG A 19 -6.07 13.11 8.24
N GLY A 20 -6.62 13.70 9.29
CA GLY A 20 -7.86 13.20 9.92
C GLY A 20 -9.02 13.08 8.93
N GLY A 21 -9.99 12.23 9.27
CA GLY A 21 -11.13 11.87 8.42
C GLY A 21 -11.45 10.38 8.55
N LYS A 22 -12.32 9.87 7.67
CA LYS A 22 -12.62 8.44 7.58
C LYS A 22 -12.24 7.89 6.21
N LEU A 23 -11.75 6.66 6.16
CA LEU A 23 -11.51 5.96 4.89
C LEU A 23 -12.79 5.87 4.06
N THR A 24 -13.93 5.69 4.74
CA THR A 24 -15.27 5.61 4.13
C THR A 24 -15.78 6.92 3.54
N ASP A 25 -15.11 8.05 3.79
CA ASP A 25 -15.45 9.33 3.14
C ASP A 25 -15.00 9.35 1.67
N HIS A 26 -14.12 8.42 1.28
CA HIS A 26 -13.65 8.25 -0.09
C HIS A 26 -14.35 7.06 -0.74
N LYS A 27 -14.97 7.27 -1.91
CA LYS A 27 -15.61 6.19 -2.66
C LYS A 27 -14.62 5.16 -3.20
N GLN A 28 -13.41 5.62 -3.50
CA GLN A 28 -12.34 4.81 -4.08
C GLN A 28 -11.01 5.15 -3.43
N LEU A 29 -10.18 4.12 -3.28
CA LEU A 29 -8.81 4.22 -2.82
C LEU A 29 -7.88 3.70 -3.91
N LYS A 30 -6.76 4.39 -4.09
CA LYS A 30 -5.64 3.91 -4.90
C LYS A 30 -4.59 3.34 -3.95
N ILE A 31 -4.29 2.06 -4.07
CA ILE A 31 -3.46 1.31 -3.12
C ILE A 31 -2.27 0.70 -3.87
N GLY A 32 -1.09 0.78 -3.27
CA GLY A 32 0.12 0.11 -3.73
C GLY A 32 1.03 -0.21 -2.55
N ALA A 33 1.93 -1.18 -2.74
CA ALA A 33 2.91 -1.60 -1.74
C ALA A 33 4.33 -1.29 -2.23
N ARG A 34 5.24 -0.94 -1.30
CA ARG A 34 6.65 -0.67 -1.59
C ARG A 34 7.56 -1.23 -0.49
N ILE A 35 8.70 -1.80 -0.91
CA ILE A 35 9.86 -2.10 -0.07
C ILE A 35 10.95 -1.08 -0.41
N ALA A 36 11.11 -0.11 0.48
CA ALA A 36 12.13 0.92 0.33
C ALA A 36 13.48 0.42 0.83
N ARG A 37 14.53 0.50 0.00
CA ARG A 37 15.90 0.18 0.46
C ARG A 37 16.44 1.25 1.41
N SER A 38 16.03 2.50 1.21
CA SER A 38 16.47 3.67 1.98
C SER A 38 15.73 3.85 3.31
N GLY A 39 14.64 3.10 3.54
CA GLY A 39 13.74 3.30 4.68
C GLY A 39 12.81 4.52 4.55
N GLN A 40 12.80 5.20 3.39
CA GLN A 40 11.88 6.30 3.13
C GLN A 40 10.60 5.82 2.44
N PRO A 41 9.43 6.40 2.75
CA PRO A 41 8.17 6.00 2.12
C PRO A 41 8.03 6.47 0.67
N MET A 42 8.75 7.53 0.29
CA MET A 42 8.78 8.05 -1.08
C MET A 42 9.51 7.10 -2.03
N ALA A 43 9.13 7.13 -3.31
CA ALA A 43 9.72 6.26 -4.32
C ALA A 43 11.17 6.65 -4.58
N ALA A 44 12.08 5.70 -4.52
CA ALA A 44 13.46 5.89 -4.93
C ALA A 44 13.89 4.81 -5.93
N SER A 45 14.78 5.18 -6.86
CA SER A 45 15.36 4.23 -7.82
C SER A 45 15.96 3.02 -7.09
N GLY A 46 15.61 1.82 -7.55
CA GLY A 46 16.01 0.55 -6.97
C GLY A 46 15.10 -0.01 -5.88
N ASP A 47 14.07 0.72 -5.44
CA ASP A 47 13.02 0.17 -4.58
C ASP A 47 12.19 -0.88 -5.33
N LEU A 48 11.58 -1.79 -4.58
CA LEU A 48 10.60 -2.73 -5.12
C LEU A 48 9.19 -2.24 -4.82
N GLN A 49 8.28 -2.33 -5.78
CA GLN A 49 6.88 -1.93 -5.61
C GLN A 49 5.91 -2.87 -6.33
N SER A 50 4.64 -2.80 -5.93
CA SER A 50 3.54 -3.38 -6.69
C SER A 50 3.04 -2.42 -7.76
N ALA A 51 2.27 -2.94 -8.71
CA ALA A 51 1.33 -2.11 -9.45
C ALA A 51 0.32 -1.45 -8.47
N GLU A 52 -0.15 -0.26 -8.83
CA GLU A 52 -1.23 0.40 -8.09
C GLU A 52 -2.59 -0.18 -8.52
N VAL A 53 -3.45 -0.44 -7.54
CA VAL A 53 -4.82 -0.95 -7.74
C VAL A 53 -5.81 0.08 -7.22
N VAL A 54 -6.91 0.27 -7.93
CA VAL A 54 -8.03 1.11 -7.48
C VAL A 54 -9.12 0.21 -6.92
N VAL A 55 -9.62 0.54 -5.73
CA VAL A 55 -10.55 -0.29 -4.96
C VAL A 55 -11.71 0.56 -4.48
N ASP A 56 -12.93 0.08 -4.65
CA ASP A 56 -14.13 0.72 -4.12
C ASP A 56 -14.25 0.51 -2.60
N VAL A 57 -14.78 1.50 -1.89
CA VAL A 57 -14.97 1.45 -0.43
C VAL A 57 -16.46 1.45 -0.07
N PRO A 58 -16.91 0.59 0.86
CA PRO A 58 -16.13 -0.43 1.57
C PRO A 58 -15.76 -1.61 0.66
N ALA A 59 -14.55 -2.14 0.82
CA ALA A 59 -14.12 -3.35 0.14
C ALA A 59 -14.71 -4.58 0.84
N SER A 60 -15.26 -5.53 0.08
CA SER A 60 -15.80 -6.80 0.61
C SER A 60 -14.76 -7.91 0.70
N GLU A 61 -13.64 -7.77 0.00
CA GLU A 61 -12.58 -8.78 -0.10
C GLU A 61 -11.20 -8.13 0.12
N PRO A 62 -10.21 -8.90 0.61
CA PRO A 62 -8.82 -8.43 0.69
C PRO A 62 -8.28 -8.07 -0.69
N VAL A 63 -7.45 -7.02 -0.74
CA VAL A 63 -6.78 -6.56 -1.96
C VAL A 63 -5.40 -7.20 -2.02
N GLU A 64 -5.16 -8.03 -3.04
CA GLU A 64 -3.85 -8.64 -3.26
C GLU A 64 -2.91 -7.65 -3.97
N LEU A 65 -1.71 -7.47 -3.43
CA LEU A 65 -0.67 -6.62 -4.00
C LEU A 65 0.61 -7.44 -4.17
N VAL A 66 1.00 -7.69 -5.42
CA VAL A 66 2.22 -8.40 -5.77
C VAL A 66 3.34 -7.39 -6.00
N ILE A 67 4.44 -7.50 -5.26
CA ILE A 67 5.60 -6.61 -5.37
C ILE A 67 6.60 -7.22 -6.37
N ASP A 68 6.52 -6.80 -7.62
CA ASP A 68 7.27 -7.38 -8.74
C ASP A 68 7.94 -6.33 -9.67
N GLN A 69 7.83 -5.03 -9.34
CA GLN A 69 8.40 -3.95 -10.13
C GLN A 69 9.58 -3.31 -9.41
N VAL A 70 10.63 -3.01 -10.18
CA VAL A 70 11.74 -2.15 -9.73
C VAL A 70 11.43 -0.71 -10.10
N VAL A 71 11.51 0.20 -9.15
CA VAL A 71 11.44 1.64 -9.43
C VAL A 71 12.67 2.04 -10.26
N PRO A 72 12.51 2.64 -11.46
CA PRO A 72 13.61 3.05 -12.32
C PRO A 72 14.56 4.05 -11.66
#